data_AF-A0A6N9QFK0-F1
#
_entry.id   AF-A0A6N9QFK0-F1
#
_cell.length_a   1.000
_cell.length_b   1.000
_cell.length_c   1.000
_cell.angle_alpha   90.00
_cell.angle_beta   90.00
_cell.angle_gamma   90.00
#
_symmetry.space_group_name_H-M   'P 1'
#
loop_
_entity.id
_entity.type
_entity.pdbx_description
1 polymer ?
#
loop_
_entity_poly.entity_id
_entity_poly.type
_entity_poly.pdbx_seq_one_letter_code
_entity_poly.pdbx_strand_id
1 'polypeptide(L)'
;MKIKKTPQDKRGTYKLFDDNGNFVTEYKPGEHGIKDVDILALHKMDDHEVYINAKENKLPEWYQPIYDKWKEQFIADFKEKYGREPFANEIPGKHRVLESLDGQTDPDGDDLGDSSRLEEQLSVSDEEEVPDTIIRLRELVAAMPEQWQKVYRLVFMEGLSKAKAGKKIGISDVRVGQLVKKINAAIAGDETLKNLYR
;
A
#
# COMPACT_ATOMS: atom_id res chain seq x y z
N MET A 1 -1.25 11.42 -19.59
CA MET A 1 -0.64 12.29 -18.56
C MET A 1 0.18 13.39 -19.23
N LYS A 2 -0.10 14.67 -18.94
CA LYS A 2 0.66 15.79 -19.53
C LYS A 2 1.93 16.09 -18.73
N ILE A 3 3.08 16.09 -19.40
CA ILE A 3 4.39 16.41 -18.79
C ILE A 3 4.91 17.79 -19.23
N LYS A 4 4.36 18.34 -20.32
CA LYS A 4 4.78 19.63 -20.88
C LYS A 4 3.60 20.57 -20.99
N LYS A 5 3.84 21.82 -20.61
CA LYS A 5 2.88 22.91 -20.74
C LYS A 5 2.65 23.26 -22.22
N THR A 6 1.47 23.78 -22.51
CA THR A 6 1.18 24.38 -23.82
C THR A 6 2.09 25.61 -24.03
N PRO A 7 2.84 25.69 -25.16
CA PRO A 7 3.63 26.86 -25.50
C PRO A 7 2.80 28.14 -25.53
N GLN A 8 3.39 29.27 -25.10
CA GLN A 8 2.67 30.54 -24.90
C GLN A 8 2.01 31.06 -26.19
N ASP A 9 2.66 30.86 -27.33
CA ASP A 9 2.20 31.20 -28.68
C ASP A 9 0.93 30.44 -29.10
N LYS A 10 0.66 29.29 -28.46
CA LYS A 10 -0.49 28.42 -28.75
C LYS A 10 -1.61 28.54 -27.71
N ARG A 11 -1.53 29.50 -26.79
CA ARG A 11 -2.52 29.68 -25.70
C ARG A 11 -3.71 30.56 -26.05
N GLY A 12 -3.75 31.13 -27.26
CA GLY A 12 -4.89 31.93 -27.72
C GLY A 12 -6.17 31.12 -27.92
N THR A 13 -6.05 29.80 -28.08
CA THR A 13 -7.17 28.84 -28.16
C THR A 13 -6.90 27.67 -27.22
N TYR A 14 -7.92 26.87 -26.91
CA TYR A 14 -7.76 25.63 -26.15
C TYR A 14 -8.18 24.44 -27.01
N LYS A 15 -7.30 23.47 -27.19
CA LYS A 15 -7.58 22.24 -27.94
C LYS A 15 -7.84 21.11 -26.96
N LEU A 16 -9.02 20.51 -27.06
CA LEU A 16 -9.41 19.34 -26.30
C LEU A 16 -9.05 18.08 -27.10
N PHE A 17 -8.44 17.12 -26.41
CA PHE A 17 -8.12 15.80 -26.92
C PHE A 17 -8.82 14.74 -26.06
N ASP A 18 -9.14 13.60 -26.63
CA ASP A 18 -9.67 12.45 -25.90
C ASP A 18 -8.55 11.71 -25.15
N ASP A 19 -8.93 10.69 -24.37
CA ASP A 19 -7.99 9.87 -23.60
C ASP A 19 -7.00 9.09 -24.48
N ASN A 20 -7.35 8.89 -25.76
CA ASN A 20 -6.52 8.23 -26.77
C ASN A 20 -5.62 9.22 -27.54
N GLY A 21 -5.69 10.52 -27.22
CA GLY A 21 -4.92 11.58 -27.87
C GLY A 21 -5.49 12.08 -29.20
N ASN A 22 -6.71 11.68 -29.58
CA ASN A 22 -7.40 12.19 -30.75
C ASN A 22 -7.97 13.58 -30.49
N PHE A 23 -7.89 14.46 -31.49
CA PHE A 23 -8.45 15.80 -31.41
C PHE A 23 -9.98 15.73 -31.37
N VAL A 24 -10.56 16.36 -30.34
CA VAL A 24 -12.02 16.43 -30.15
C VAL A 24 -12.53 17.75 -30.71
N THR A 25 -12.12 18.87 -30.09
CA THR A 25 -12.65 20.21 -30.41
C THR A 25 -11.63 21.29 -30.06
N GLU A 26 -11.68 22.42 -30.76
CA GLU A 26 -10.96 23.64 -30.41
C GLU A 26 -11.94 24.71 -29.90
N TYR A 27 -11.63 25.28 -28.74
CA TYR A 27 -12.35 26.41 -28.16
C TYR A 27 -11.61 27.71 -28.50
N LYS A 28 -12.37 28.64 -29.09
CA LYS A 28 -11.90 29.98 -29.44
C LYS A 28 -12.65 31.03 -28.63
N PRO A 29 -11.99 32.11 -28.20
CA PRO A 29 -12.68 33.22 -27.58
C PRO A 29 -13.75 33.81 -28.50
N GLY A 30 -14.93 34.10 -27.96
CA GLY A 30 -16.07 34.67 -28.69
C GLY A 30 -16.96 33.66 -29.42
N GLU A 31 -16.51 32.42 -29.63
CA GLU A 31 -17.37 31.34 -30.12
C GLU A 31 -18.14 30.71 -28.96
N HIS A 32 -19.42 30.41 -29.16
CA HIS A 32 -20.29 29.73 -28.18
C HIS A 32 -20.36 30.39 -26.78
N GLY A 33 -20.07 31.69 -26.68
CA GLY A 33 -20.09 32.43 -25.41
C GLY A 33 -18.83 32.27 -24.54
N ILE A 34 -17.78 31.65 -25.08
CA ILE A 34 -16.50 31.40 -24.39
C ILE A 34 -15.72 32.70 -24.29
N LYS A 35 -15.29 33.06 -23.08
CA LYS A 35 -14.49 34.25 -22.81
C LYS A 35 -13.00 33.90 -22.73
N ASP A 36 -12.13 34.89 -22.91
CA ASP A 36 -10.68 34.74 -22.72
C ASP A 36 -10.32 34.19 -21.33
N VAL A 37 -11.12 34.55 -20.31
CA VAL A 37 -10.94 34.05 -18.94
C VAL A 37 -11.18 32.54 -18.82
N ASP A 38 -12.05 31.97 -19.66
CA ASP A 38 -12.37 30.55 -19.66
C ASP A 38 -11.21 29.76 -20.28
N ILE A 39 -10.67 30.25 -21.42
CA ILE A 39 -9.47 29.68 -22.06
C ILE A 39 -8.26 29.74 -21.12
N LEU A 40 -8.08 30.88 -20.41
CA LEU A 40 -7.03 31.02 -19.42
C LEU A 40 -7.20 30.03 -18.25
N ALA A 41 -8.43 29.81 -17.79
CA ALA A 41 -8.71 28.86 -16.72
C ALA A 41 -8.38 27.42 -17.13
N LEU A 42 -8.71 27.01 -18.36
CA LEU A 42 -8.39 25.69 -18.89
C LEU A 42 -6.88 25.45 -18.98
N HIS A 43 -6.12 26.42 -19.53
CA HIS A 43 -4.66 26.31 -19.54
C HIS A 43 -4.04 26.30 -18.13
N LYS A 44 -4.66 26.97 -17.15
CA LYS A 44 -4.21 26.91 -15.74
C LYS A 44 -4.46 25.53 -15.12
N MET A 45 -5.57 24.88 -15.43
CA MET A 45 -5.85 23.51 -14.98
C MET A 45 -4.81 22.54 -15.54
N ASP A 46 -4.57 22.60 -16.86
CA ASP A 46 -3.52 21.81 -17.52
C ASP A 46 -2.13 22.09 -16.92
N ASP A 47 -1.79 23.37 -16.70
CA ASP A 47 -0.50 23.75 -16.11
C ASP A 47 -0.35 23.24 -14.67
N HIS A 48 -1.45 23.13 -13.92
CA HIS A 48 -1.46 22.55 -12.58
C HIS A 48 -1.23 21.04 -12.62
N GLU A 49 -1.88 20.32 -13.55
CA GLU A 49 -1.62 18.89 -13.79
C GLU A 49 -0.14 18.68 -14.13
N VAL A 50 0.40 19.45 -15.08
CA VAL A 50 1.82 19.38 -15.46
C VAL A 50 2.74 19.67 -14.27
N TYR A 51 2.38 20.64 -13.41
CA TYR A 51 3.15 20.95 -12.21
C TYR A 51 3.15 19.79 -11.21
N ILE A 52 1.98 19.23 -10.90
CA ILE A 52 1.85 18.08 -9.99
C ILE A 52 2.64 16.90 -10.56
N ASN A 53 2.47 16.59 -11.84
CA ASN A 53 3.16 15.50 -12.52
C ASN A 53 4.69 15.69 -12.44
N ALA A 54 5.20 16.89 -12.73
CA ALA A 54 6.64 17.17 -12.64
C ALA A 54 7.18 17.14 -11.21
N LYS A 55 6.36 17.50 -10.22
CA LYS A 55 6.71 17.44 -8.80
C LYS A 55 6.77 16.00 -8.31
N GLU A 56 5.73 15.21 -8.58
CA GLU A 56 5.63 13.81 -8.16
C GLU A 56 6.60 12.89 -8.91
N ASN A 57 7.02 13.29 -10.11
CA ASN A 57 8.02 12.53 -10.86
C ASN A 57 9.43 12.62 -10.22
N LYS A 58 9.71 13.65 -9.40
CA LYS A 58 10.99 13.73 -8.68
C LYS A 58 10.96 12.83 -7.47
N LEU A 59 12.02 12.03 -7.27
CA LEU A 59 12.16 11.31 -6.00
C LEU A 59 12.36 12.29 -4.84
N PRO A 60 11.76 12.03 -3.67
CA PRO A 60 12.02 12.81 -2.47
C PRO A 60 13.50 12.82 -2.08
N GLU A 61 13.96 13.90 -1.45
CA GLU A 61 15.36 14.06 -1.04
C GLU A 61 15.85 12.95 -0.11
N TRP A 62 14.99 12.45 0.79
CA TRP A 62 15.32 11.36 1.72
C TRP A 62 15.62 10.03 1.00
N TYR A 63 15.21 9.89 -0.26
CA TYR A 63 15.48 8.68 -1.06
C TYR A 63 16.85 8.71 -1.73
N GLN A 64 17.53 9.88 -1.81
CA GLN A 64 18.86 9.99 -2.40
C GLN A 64 19.88 8.95 -1.89
N PRO A 65 20.05 8.72 -0.57
CA PRO A 65 21.01 7.71 -0.10
C PRO A 65 20.65 6.28 -0.51
N ILE A 66 19.36 5.99 -0.72
CA ILE A 66 18.90 4.67 -1.18
C ILE A 66 19.26 4.52 -2.67
N TYR A 67 18.94 5.53 -3.47
CA TYR A 67 19.27 5.54 -4.89
C TYR A 67 20.78 5.46 -5.14
N ASP A 68 21.60 6.19 -4.38
CA ASP A 68 23.05 6.20 -4.59
C ASP A 68 23.66 4.81 -4.27
N LYS A 69 23.21 4.14 -3.19
CA LYS A 69 23.58 2.74 -2.90
C LYS A 69 23.15 1.78 -4.01
N TRP A 70 21.90 1.90 -4.47
CA TRP A 70 21.37 1.06 -5.55
C TRP A 70 22.15 1.28 -6.85
N LYS A 71 22.50 2.54 -7.17
CA LYS A 71 23.28 2.88 -8.37
C LYS A 71 24.67 2.25 -8.33
N GLU A 72 25.33 2.22 -7.17
CA GLU A 72 26.62 1.54 -7.01
C GLU A 72 26.51 0.04 -7.29
N GLN A 73 25.47 -0.62 -6.76
CA GLN A 73 25.18 -2.03 -7.02
C GLN A 73 24.89 -2.28 -8.51
N PHE A 74 24.01 -1.48 -9.12
CA PHE A 74 23.68 -1.57 -10.53
C PHE A 74 24.92 -1.46 -11.43
N ILE A 75 25.84 -0.53 -11.14
CA ILE A 75 27.08 -0.38 -11.91
C ILE A 75 27.99 -1.61 -11.74
N ALA A 76 28.07 -2.19 -10.53
CA ALA A 76 28.84 -3.41 -10.29
C ALA A 76 28.28 -4.60 -11.08
N ASP A 77 26.97 -4.83 -11.00
CA ASP A 77 26.28 -5.91 -11.70
C ASP A 77 26.36 -5.75 -13.22
N PHE A 78 26.25 -4.50 -13.72
CA PHE A 78 26.37 -4.20 -15.14
C PHE A 78 27.79 -4.49 -15.66
N LYS A 79 28.82 -4.16 -14.87
CA LYS A 79 30.21 -4.47 -15.20
C LYS A 79 30.46 -5.98 -15.26
N GLU A 80 29.90 -6.74 -14.33
CA GLU A 80 30.00 -8.20 -14.33
C GLU A 80 29.34 -8.82 -15.56
N LYS A 81 28.14 -8.35 -15.92
CA LYS A 81 27.36 -8.89 -17.03
C LYS A 81 27.88 -8.49 -18.41
N TYR A 82 28.32 -7.24 -18.59
CA TYR A 82 28.67 -6.69 -19.91
C TYR A 82 30.16 -6.36 -20.08
N GLY A 83 30.98 -6.49 -19.04
CA GLY A 83 32.43 -6.24 -19.08
C GLY A 83 32.82 -4.77 -19.30
N ARG A 84 31.86 -3.83 -19.20
CA ARG A 84 32.09 -2.39 -19.36
C ARG A 84 31.28 -1.58 -18.34
N GLU A 85 31.62 -0.31 -18.21
CA GLU A 85 30.77 0.62 -17.44
C GLU A 85 29.52 1.02 -18.24
N PRO A 86 28.36 1.20 -17.57
CA PRO A 86 27.16 1.72 -18.21
C PRO A 86 27.33 3.18 -18.60
N PHE A 87 26.75 3.58 -19.74
CA PHE A 87 26.69 4.98 -20.16
C PHE A 87 25.65 5.76 -19.35
N ALA A 88 25.74 7.10 -19.35
CA ALA A 88 24.85 7.96 -18.57
C ALA A 88 23.35 7.78 -18.89
N ASN A 89 23.01 7.36 -20.11
CA ASN A 89 21.66 7.07 -20.57
C ASN A 89 21.17 5.66 -20.22
N GLU A 90 22.07 4.74 -19.85
CA GLU A 90 21.75 3.37 -19.44
C GLU A 90 21.51 3.25 -17.94
N ILE A 91 21.93 4.24 -17.17
CA ILE A 91 21.67 4.33 -15.74
C ILE A 91 20.27 4.93 -15.55
N PRO A 92 19.32 4.21 -14.93
CA PRO A 92 18.00 4.74 -14.66
C PRO A 92 18.05 6.03 -13.86
N GLY A 93 17.29 7.04 -14.31
CA GLY A 93 17.32 8.39 -13.76
C GLY A 93 16.77 8.49 -12.33
N LYS A 94 17.05 9.62 -11.65
CA LYS A 94 16.48 9.97 -10.33
C LYS A 94 15.03 10.48 -10.43
N HIS A 95 14.20 9.83 -11.25
CA HIS A 95 12.78 10.14 -11.38
C HIS A 95 11.95 8.86 -11.27
N ARG A 96 10.68 9.00 -10.85
CA ARG A 96 9.76 7.88 -10.86
C ARG A 96 9.56 7.41 -12.31
N VAL A 97 9.36 6.13 -12.51
CA VAL A 97 8.91 5.59 -13.79
C VAL A 97 7.46 5.23 -13.57
N LEU A 98 6.57 5.83 -14.38
CA LEU A 98 5.16 5.48 -14.39
C LEU A 98 4.99 4.44 -15.47
N GLU A 99 4.86 3.19 -15.04
CA GLU A 99 4.60 2.05 -15.90
C GLU A 99 3.12 1.71 -15.80
N SER A 100 2.48 1.44 -16.93
CA SER A 100 1.11 0.96 -16.94
C SER A 100 1.07 -0.42 -16.32
N LEU A 101 0.13 -0.69 -15.41
CA LEU A 101 -0.08 -2.05 -14.87
C LEU A 101 -0.36 -3.04 -16.01
N ASP A 102 -1.20 -2.63 -16.97
CA ASP A 102 -1.52 -3.42 -18.18
C ASP A 102 -0.36 -3.54 -19.18
N GLY A 103 0.77 -2.84 -18.93
CA GLY A 103 1.94 -2.84 -19.82
C GLY A 103 3.19 -3.42 -19.18
N GLN A 104 3.08 -4.01 -17.99
CA GLN A 104 4.20 -4.68 -17.35
C GLN A 104 4.54 -5.96 -18.12
N THR A 105 5.82 -6.21 -18.32
CA THR A 105 6.33 -7.44 -18.93
C THR A 105 7.10 -8.26 -17.90
N ASP A 106 7.22 -9.55 -18.14
CA ASP A 106 8.09 -10.40 -17.33
C ASP A 106 9.58 -10.05 -17.57
N PRO A 107 10.52 -10.64 -16.81
CA PRO A 107 11.95 -10.38 -16.98
C PRO A 107 12.51 -10.71 -18.38
N ASP A 108 11.80 -11.54 -19.14
CA ASP A 108 12.15 -11.95 -20.50
C ASP A 108 11.50 -11.04 -21.57
N GLY A 109 10.64 -10.11 -21.16
CA GLY A 109 9.97 -9.13 -22.02
C GLY A 109 8.65 -9.63 -22.61
N ASP A 110 8.15 -10.77 -22.13
CA ASP A 110 6.85 -11.30 -22.52
C ASP A 110 5.73 -10.59 -21.73
N ASP A 111 4.57 -10.45 -22.36
CA ASP A 111 3.37 -9.90 -21.72
C ASP A 111 3.04 -10.72 -20.46
N LEU A 112 2.91 -10.06 -19.30
CA LEU A 112 2.61 -10.74 -18.04
C LEU A 112 1.26 -11.45 -18.06
N GLY A 113 0.41 -11.14 -19.03
CA GLY A 113 -0.92 -11.70 -19.16
C GLY A 113 -1.84 -11.16 -18.08
N ASP A 114 -2.76 -12.00 -17.59
CA ASP A 114 -3.70 -11.60 -16.54
C ASP A 114 -2.95 -11.18 -15.27
N SER A 115 -3.04 -9.88 -14.94
CA SER A 115 -2.39 -9.26 -13.79
C SER A 115 -2.82 -9.87 -12.44
N SER A 116 -3.87 -10.70 -12.43
CA SER A 116 -4.30 -11.50 -11.29
C SER A 116 -3.16 -12.29 -10.61
N ARG A 117 -2.17 -12.78 -11.37
CA ARG A 117 -1.01 -13.48 -10.81
C ARG A 117 -0.08 -12.58 -10.00
N LEU A 118 0.14 -11.34 -10.46
CA LEU A 118 0.94 -10.36 -9.72
C LEU A 118 0.17 -9.83 -8.51
N GLU A 119 -1.14 -9.63 -8.65
CA GLU A 119 -2.01 -9.28 -7.51
C GLU A 119 -1.98 -10.37 -6.44
N GLU A 120 -1.97 -11.66 -6.81
CA GLU A 120 -1.81 -12.78 -5.88
C GLU A 120 -0.41 -12.79 -5.22
N GLN A 121 0.66 -12.51 -5.97
CA GLN A 121 2.03 -12.50 -5.43
C GLN A 121 2.31 -11.29 -4.51
N LEU A 122 1.72 -10.14 -4.81
CA LEU A 122 1.84 -8.91 -4.02
C LEU A 122 0.77 -8.81 -2.93
N SER A 123 -0.27 -9.65 -3.02
CA SER A 123 -1.26 -9.83 -1.98
C SER A 123 -0.53 -10.30 -0.72
N VAL A 124 -0.38 -9.37 0.22
CA VAL A 124 -0.17 -9.71 1.62
C VAL A 124 -1.53 -10.16 2.12
N SER A 125 -1.84 -11.45 1.97
CA SER A 125 -2.95 -12.03 2.69
C SER A 125 -2.59 -11.90 4.18
N ASP A 126 -3.52 -11.42 5.01
CA ASP A 126 -3.46 -11.54 6.48
C ASP A 126 -3.56 -13.02 6.93
N GLU A 127 -3.29 -13.97 6.02
CA GLU A 127 -2.99 -15.35 6.30
C GLU A 127 -1.54 -15.41 6.80
N GLU A 128 -1.26 -14.74 7.93
CA GLU A 128 -0.35 -15.39 8.86
C GLU A 128 -0.88 -16.81 9.01
N GLU A 129 -0.08 -17.81 8.68
CA GLU A 129 -0.40 -19.22 8.89
C GLU A 129 -0.55 -19.40 10.41
N VAL A 130 -1.74 -19.06 10.92
CA VAL A 130 -2.05 -19.07 12.35
C VAL A 130 -2.00 -20.53 12.75
N PRO A 131 -1.04 -20.94 13.61
CA PRO A 131 -0.90 -22.35 13.97
C PRO A 131 -2.24 -22.93 14.42
N ASP A 132 -2.54 -24.17 14.03
CA ASP A 132 -3.79 -24.87 14.37
C ASP A 132 -4.14 -24.78 15.87
N THR A 133 -3.12 -24.71 16.71
CA THR A 133 -3.26 -24.53 18.16
C THR A 133 -3.86 -23.18 18.56
N ILE A 134 -3.52 -22.08 17.87
CA ILE A 134 -4.11 -20.76 18.10
C ILE A 134 -5.55 -20.73 17.59
N ILE A 135 -5.85 -21.36 16.44
CA ILE A 135 -7.21 -21.50 15.93
C ILE A 135 -8.07 -22.23 16.97
N ARG A 136 -7.58 -23.37 17.46
CA ARG A 136 -8.27 -24.15 18.48
C ARG A 136 -8.48 -23.39 19.78
N LEU A 137 -7.50 -22.61 20.22
CA LEU A 137 -7.62 -21.76 21.40
C LEU A 137 -8.72 -20.71 21.22
N ARG A 138 -8.81 -20.10 20.03
CA ARG A 138 -9.87 -19.12 19.69
C ARG A 138 -11.25 -19.76 19.71
N GLU A 139 -11.41 -20.95 19.14
CA GLU A 139 -12.67 -21.72 19.19
C GLU A 139 -13.08 -22.02 20.63
N LEU A 140 -12.13 -22.49 21.45
CA LEU A 140 -12.39 -22.85 22.84
C LEU A 140 -12.84 -21.63 23.63
N VAL A 141 -12.17 -20.49 23.48
CA VAL A 141 -12.56 -19.22 24.11
C VAL A 141 -13.94 -18.77 23.61
N ALA A 142 -14.22 -18.87 22.31
CA ALA A 142 -15.53 -18.50 21.74
C ALA A 142 -16.68 -19.36 22.29
N ALA A 143 -16.42 -20.62 22.63
CA ALA A 143 -17.40 -21.51 23.26
C ALA A 143 -17.61 -21.22 24.77
N MET A 144 -16.73 -20.45 25.42
CA MET A 144 -16.88 -20.09 26.83
C MET A 144 -18.00 -19.05 27.04
N PRO A 145 -18.57 -18.95 28.26
CA PRO A 145 -19.52 -17.89 28.59
C PRO A 145 -18.94 -16.48 28.37
N GLU A 146 -19.77 -15.51 27.97
CA GLU A 146 -19.32 -14.12 27.69
C GLU A 146 -18.46 -13.50 28.81
N GLN A 147 -18.81 -13.77 30.08
CA GLN A 147 -18.03 -13.26 31.21
C GLN A 147 -16.60 -13.81 31.22
N TRP A 148 -16.40 -15.06 30.81
CA TRP A 148 -15.08 -15.68 30.72
C TRP A 148 -14.30 -15.12 29.55
N GLN A 149 -14.95 -14.90 28.40
CA GLN A 149 -14.34 -14.25 27.24
C GLN A 149 -13.84 -12.83 27.56
N LYS A 150 -14.66 -12.04 28.26
CA LYS A 150 -14.29 -10.69 28.70
C LYS A 150 -13.10 -10.75 29.66
N VAL A 151 -13.09 -11.67 30.63
CA VAL A 151 -11.95 -11.88 31.53
C VAL A 151 -10.70 -12.34 30.76
N TYR A 152 -10.86 -13.25 29.80
CA TYR A 152 -9.75 -13.76 28.99
C TYR A 152 -9.06 -12.63 28.23
N ARG A 153 -9.84 -11.79 27.54
CA ARG A 153 -9.35 -10.61 26.82
C ARG A 153 -8.58 -9.66 27.75
N LEU A 154 -9.18 -9.27 28.87
CA LEU A 154 -8.56 -8.27 29.75
C LEU A 154 -7.29 -8.79 30.45
N VAL A 155 -7.28 -10.05 30.87
CA VAL A 155 -6.19 -10.59 31.69
C VAL A 155 -5.06 -11.18 30.83
N PHE A 156 -5.39 -11.95 29.79
CA PHE A 156 -4.40 -12.66 28.97
C PHE A 156 -3.97 -11.88 27.73
N MET A 157 -4.88 -11.17 27.05
CA MET A 157 -4.54 -10.38 25.86
C MET A 157 -4.05 -8.96 26.22
N GLU A 158 -4.76 -8.27 27.12
CA GLU A 158 -4.42 -6.88 27.52
C GLU A 158 -3.46 -6.81 28.73
N GLY A 159 -3.15 -7.94 29.40
CA GLY A 159 -2.20 -7.99 30.52
C GLY A 159 -2.64 -7.25 31.79
N LEU A 160 -3.93 -6.94 31.95
CA LEU A 160 -4.42 -6.18 33.09
C LEU A 160 -4.39 -6.99 34.38
N SER A 161 -4.04 -6.33 35.48
CA SER A 161 -4.19 -6.90 36.83
C SER A 161 -5.65 -7.27 37.12
N LYS A 162 -5.86 -8.34 37.90
CA LYS A 162 -7.20 -8.85 38.28
C LYS A 162 -8.10 -7.78 38.89
N ALA A 163 -7.54 -6.87 39.68
CA ALA A 163 -8.26 -5.75 40.29
C ALA A 163 -8.78 -4.75 39.23
N LYS A 164 -7.96 -4.41 38.22
CA LYS A 164 -8.37 -3.50 37.12
C LYS A 164 -9.38 -4.18 36.20
N ALA A 165 -9.18 -5.46 35.88
CA ALA A 165 -10.12 -6.23 35.07
C ALA A 165 -11.50 -6.36 35.75
N GLY A 166 -11.53 -6.59 37.06
CA GLY A 166 -12.75 -6.64 37.85
C GLY A 166 -13.53 -5.33 37.83
N LYS A 167 -12.84 -4.19 38.00
CA LYS A 167 -13.45 -2.86 37.89
C LYS A 167 -14.08 -2.59 36.53
N LYS A 168 -13.44 -3.04 35.44
CA LYS A 168 -13.91 -2.83 34.05
C LYS A 168 -15.13 -3.70 33.69
N ILE A 169 -15.22 -4.91 34.28
CA ILE A 169 -16.32 -5.86 34.06
C ILE A 169 -17.46 -5.70 35.10
N GLY A 170 -17.21 -5.01 36.21
CA GLY A 170 -18.17 -4.85 37.30
C GLY A 170 -18.24 -6.06 38.25
N ILE A 171 -17.14 -6.82 38.39
CA ILE A 171 -17.04 -8.00 39.26
C ILE A 171 -15.88 -7.87 40.25
N SER A 172 -15.93 -8.60 41.38
CA SER A 172 -14.84 -8.59 42.35
C SER A 172 -13.56 -9.24 41.81
N ASP A 173 -12.42 -8.79 42.30
CA ASP A 173 -11.09 -9.33 41.99
C ASP A 173 -10.97 -10.84 42.32
N VAL A 174 -11.59 -11.27 43.42
CA VAL A 174 -11.70 -12.68 43.80
C VAL A 174 -12.46 -13.48 42.75
N ARG A 175 -13.57 -12.93 42.23
CA ARG A 175 -14.37 -13.59 41.18
C ARG A 175 -13.60 -13.67 39.87
N VAL A 176 -12.86 -12.63 39.48
CA VAL A 176 -11.93 -12.67 38.33
C VAL A 176 -10.90 -13.79 38.54
N GLY A 177 -10.32 -13.91 39.73
CA GLY A 177 -9.38 -14.98 40.06
C GLY A 177 -9.96 -16.39 39.91
N GLN A 178 -11.21 -16.61 40.33
CA GLN A 178 -11.91 -17.88 40.14
C GLN A 178 -12.14 -18.18 38.65
N LEU A 179 -12.53 -17.17 37.87
CA LEU A 179 -12.75 -17.31 36.43
C LEU A 179 -11.45 -17.63 35.69
N VAL A 180 -10.35 -16.96 36.01
CA VAL A 180 -9.01 -17.26 35.47
C VAL A 180 -8.60 -18.70 35.74
N LYS A 181 -8.85 -19.23 36.95
CA LYS A 181 -8.58 -20.64 37.26
C LYS A 181 -9.39 -21.60 36.39
N LYS A 182 -10.68 -21.29 36.15
CA LYS A 182 -11.55 -22.11 35.30
C LYS A 182 -11.13 -22.06 33.83
N ILE A 183 -10.76 -20.88 33.34
CA ILE A 183 -10.24 -20.68 31.98
C ILE A 183 -8.97 -21.51 31.78
N ASN A 184 -8.00 -21.42 32.69
CA ASN A 184 -6.77 -22.21 32.63
C ASN A 184 -7.04 -23.72 32.69
N ALA A 185 -8.00 -24.16 33.53
CA ALA A 185 -8.38 -25.57 33.58
C ALA A 185 -9.03 -26.06 32.28
N ALA A 186 -9.83 -25.21 31.62
CA ALA A 186 -10.44 -25.53 30.34
C ALA A 186 -9.39 -25.64 29.21
N ILE A 187 -8.43 -24.70 29.17
CA ILE A 187 -7.33 -24.71 28.21
C ILE A 187 -6.42 -25.94 28.43
N ALA A 188 -6.07 -26.23 29.69
CA ALA A 188 -5.25 -27.39 30.04
C ALA A 188 -5.96 -28.74 29.84
N GLY A 189 -7.29 -28.73 29.76
CA GLY A 189 -8.10 -29.93 29.53
C GLY A 189 -8.08 -30.41 28.08
N ASP A 190 -7.89 -29.51 27.12
CA ASP A 190 -7.92 -29.80 25.69
C ASP A 190 -6.66 -30.55 25.22
N GLU A 191 -6.83 -31.71 24.57
CA GLU A 191 -5.73 -32.59 24.16
C GLU A 191 -4.78 -31.95 23.14
N THR A 192 -5.29 -31.08 22.27
CA THR A 192 -4.47 -30.42 21.24
C THR A 192 -3.65 -29.26 21.82
N LEU A 193 -4.18 -28.56 22.83
CA LEU A 193 -3.49 -27.45 23.51
C LEU A 193 -2.51 -27.94 24.58
N LYS A 194 -2.62 -29.19 25.07
CA LYS A 194 -1.64 -29.78 25.99
C LYS A 194 -0.24 -29.89 25.39
N ASN A 195 -0.14 -30.08 24.06
CA ASN A 195 1.15 -30.21 23.37
C ASN A 195 1.95 -28.88 23.31
N LEU A 196 1.31 -27.74 23.60
CA LEU A 196 1.95 -26.41 23.62
C LEU A 196 2.72 -26.12 24.92
N TYR A 197 2.42 -26.84 26.00
CA TYR A 197 2.96 -26.58 27.35
C TYR A 197 3.90 -27.70 27.85
N ARG A 198 4.31 -28.62 26.96
CA ARG A 198 5.26 -29.70 27.30
C ARG A 198 6.71 -29.28 27.05
#